data_AF-A0A7Y8I3I7-F1
#
_entry.id   AF-A0A7Y8I3I7-F1
#
_cell.length_a   1.000
_cell.length_b   1.000
_cell.length_c   1.000
_cell.angle_alpha   90.00
_cell.angle_beta   90.00
_cell.angle_gamma   90.00
#
_symmetry.space_group_name_H-M   'P 1'
#
loop_
_entity.id
_entity.type
_entity.pdbx_description
1 polymer ?
#
loop_
_entity_poly.entity_id
_entity_poly.type
_entity_poly.pdbx_seq_one_letter_code
_entity_poly.pdbx_strand_id
1 'polypeptide(L)'
;MPIYRVTVTQRTAKAINYQHRGGSTTIDFRGTELLSGARGEAKVESKQGYIEIEVEFDDLKPATQFGAEYLTYVMWAITPEGRTANLGEVLLNGTKSKLNVTTELQTFGLLVTAEPYFAVSRPSDLIVMENAVRTDTRGKVELIDAKYELLQRGQYERLANPLALKLDERLPLELYEARNAVQIANAMVADRFAAETFQKAEKSLAEAEAYQARKAGRNPVTMTARQAVQTAEDSRAIAVKRQEEEALAAERRESASREALAESASAAAQSESKRVARDAEDARVKAESEAERLKRDNDARTAAAALEAERLRLANESSATA
;
A
#
# COMPACT_ATOMS: atom_id res chain seq x y z
N MET A 1 -11.02 9.28 9.55
CA MET A 1 -11.28 8.19 8.58
C MET A 1 -10.42 7.01 8.98
N PRO A 2 -10.95 5.77 8.99
CA PRO A 2 -10.12 4.60 9.29
C PRO A 2 -9.07 4.43 8.21
N ILE A 3 -7.80 4.31 8.61
CA ILE A 3 -6.69 3.99 7.72
C ILE A 3 -6.79 2.50 7.43
N TYR A 4 -7.11 2.13 6.20
CA TYR A 4 -7.03 0.75 5.73
C TYR A 4 -5.55 0.35 5.70
N ARG A 5 -5.05 -0.25 6.79
CA ARG A 5 -3.71 -0.81 6.84
C ARG A 5 -3.72 -2.17 6.16
N VAL A 6 -3.29 -2.20 4.90
CA VAL A 6 -2.90 -3.44 4.23
C VAL A 6 -1.71 -3.99 5.01
N THR A 7 -1.95 -5.02 5.83
CA THR A 7 -0.87 -5.72 6.50
C THR A 7 -0.42 -6.82 5.55
N VAL A 8 0.87 -6.79 5.19
CA VAL A 8 1.49 -7.69 4.22
C VAL A 8 2.27 -8.77 4.96
N THR A 9 2.03 -10.03 4.61
CA THR A 9 2.84 -11.16 5.12
C THR A 9 3.81 -11.61 4.04
N GLN A 10 5.10 -11.73 4.39
CA GLN A 10 6.11 -12.30 3.50
C GLN A 10 6.10 -13.84 3.59
N ARG A 11 5.96 -14.51 2.45
CA ARG A 11 6.18 -15.96 2.30
C ARG A 11 7.27 -16.20 1.26
N THR A 12 7.89 -17.37 1.31
CA THR A 12 8.89 -17.81 0.32
C THR A 12 8.34 -19.00 -0.46
N ALA A 13 8.44 -18.95 -1.78
CA ALA A 13 8.12 -20.07 -2.67
C ALA A 13 9.34 -20.43 -3.51
N LYS A 14 9.43 -21.71 -3.92
CA LYS A 14 10.56 -22.23 -4.71
C LYS A 14 10.36 -21.93 -6.19
N ALA A 15 11.07 -20.94 -6.72
CA ALA A 15 11.05 -20.65 -8.16
C ALA A 15 11.92 -21.64 -8.98
N ILE A 16 11.56 -21.84 -10.25
CA ILE A 16 12.28 -22.70 -11.20
C ILE A 16 12.45 -21.93 -12.53
N ASN A 17 13.63 -22.02 -13.15
CA ASN A 17 13.86 -21.51 -14.51
C ASN A 17 13.55 -22.58 -15.56
N TYR A 18 12.61 -22.27 -16.45
CA TYR A 18 12.08 -23.15 -17.50
C TYR A 18 12.59 -22.82 -18.92
N GLN A 19 13.35 -21.74 -19.12
CA GLN A 19 13.73 -21.16 -20.43
C GLN A 19 14.59 -22.08 -21.32
N HIS A 20 15.37 -22.99 -20.74
CA HIS A 20 16.48 -23.65 -21.45
C HIS A 20 16.18 -25.08 -21.94
N ARG A 21 14.92 -25.45 -22.16
CA ARG A 21 14.56 -26.86 -22.38
C ARG A 21 13.68 -27.04 -23.60
N GLY A 22 14.21 -27.71 -24.61
CA GLY A 22 13.44 -28.26 -25.73
C GLY A 22 12.57 -29.46 -25.32
N GLY A 23 11.97 -29.45 -24.13
CA GLY A 23 11.15 -30.53 -23.61
C GLY A 23 10.44 -30.19 -22.30
N SER A 24 9.44 -31.01 -21.95
CA SER A 24 8.63 -30.82 -20.76
C SER A 24 9.39 -31.12 -19.46
N THR A 25 9.01 -30.39 -18.42
CA THR A 25 9.50 -30.54 -17.04
C THR A 25 8.33 -30.86 -16.15
N THR A 26 8.45 -31.91 -15.35
CA THR A 26 7.41 -32.26 -14.40
C THR A 26 7.80 -31.82 -12.99
N ILE A 27 6.82 -31.24 -12.28
CA ILE A 27 6.93 -30.85 -10.87
C ILE A 27 5.69 -31.36 -10.11
N ASP A 28 5.83 -31.50 -8.80
CA ASP A 28 4.69 -31.79 -7.93
C ASP A 28 4.04 -30.49 -7.44
N PHE A 29 2.79 -30.61 -7.01
CA PHE A 29 2.20 -29.72 -6.01
C PHE A 29 1.96 -30.50 -4.72
N ARG A 30 2.27 -29.86 -3.60
CA ARG A 30 2.01 -30.40 -2.25
C ARG A 30 1.08 -29.49 -1.49
N GLY A 31 0.09 -30.09 -0.84
CA GLY A 31 -0.77 -29.41 0.11
C GLY A 31 0.03 -28.81 1.27
N THR A 32 -0.35 -27.62 1.69
CA THR A 32 0.20 -26.96 2.89
C THR A 32 -0.49 -27.47 4.15
N GLU A 33 -0.17 -26.90 5.32
CA GLU A 33 -0.87 -27.20 6.57
C GLU A 33 -2.39 -26.95 6.49
N LEU A 34 -2.84 -26.04 5.62
CA LEU A 34 -4.25 -25.74 5.41
C LEU A 34 -4.99 -26.87 4.70
N LEU A 35 -4.29 -27.63 3.85
CA LEU A 35 -4.88 -28.70 3.06
C LEU A 35 -3.88 -29.83 2.81
N SER A 36 -3.37 -30.43 3.89
CA SER A 36 -2.22 -31.35 3.83
C SER A 36 -2.44 -32.62 3.00
N GLY A 37 -3.69 -33.00 2.74
CA GLY A 37 -4.03 -34.13 1.89
C GLY A 37 -4.01 -33.82 0.39
N ALA A 38 -4.05 -32.54 0.00
CA ALA A 38 -4.06 -32.17 -1.41
C ALA A 38 -2.72 -32.44 -2.08
N ARG A 39 -2.79 -32.86 -3.34
CA ARG A 39 -1.62 -33.19 -4.16
C ARG A 39 -1.90 -32.89 -5.61
N GLY A 40 -0.85 -32.67 -6.39
CA GLY A 40 -1.00 -32.46 -7.81
C GLY A 40 0.30 -32.65 -8.57
N GLU A 41 0.19 -32.59 -9.87
CA GLU A 41 1.30 -32.67 -10.80
C GLU A 41 1.16 -31.57 -11.84
N ALA A 42 2.28 -30.92 -12.18
CA ALA A 42 2.36 -29.97 -13.26
C ALA A 42 3.36 -30.45 -14.31
N LYS A 43 2.93 -30.48 -15.56
CA LYS A 43 3.81 -30.57 -16.72
C LYS A 43 4.00 -29.17 -17.29
N VAL A 44 5.23 -28.68 -17.21
CA VAL A 44 5.63 -27.35 -17.66
C VAL A 44 6.50 -27.48 -18.90
N GLU A 45 6.06 -26.93 -20.02
CA GLU A 45 6.74 -27.05 -21.31
C GLU A 45 7.06 -25.67 -21.89
N SER A 46 8.34 -25.44 -22.21
CA SER A 46 8.75 -24.22 -22.89
C SER A 46 8.37 -24.31 -24.37
N LYS A 47 7.52 -23.40 -24.83
CA LYS A 47 7.16 -23.23 -26.24
C LYS A 47 7.87 -21.99 -26.82
N GLN A 48 7.66 -21.74 -28.11
CA GLN A 48 8.20 -20.54 -28.76
C GLN A 48 7.45 -19.29 -28.26
N GLY A 49 8.06 -18.56 -27.33
CA GLY A 49 7.55 -17.27 -26.83
C GLY A 49 6.67 -17.34 -25.59
N TYR A 50 6.31 -18.53 -25.11
CA TYR A 50 5.52 -18.72 -23.89
C TYR A 50 5.82 -20.08 -23.25
N ILE A 51 5.32 -20.27 -22.04
CA ILE A 51 5.38 -21.52 -21.29
C ILE A 51 3.96 -22.07 -21.14
N GLU A 52 3.78 -23.33 -21.51
CA GLU A 52 2.55 -24.08 -21.30
C GLU A 52 2.63 -24.86 -20.00
N ILE A 53 1.56 -24.81 -19.20
CA ILE A 53 1.45 -25.45 -17.90
C ILE A 53 0.17 -26.27 -17.91
N GLU A 54 0.32 -27.59 -17.90
CA GLU A 54 -0.78 -28.53 -17.70
C GLU A 54 -0.72 -29.00 -16.24
N VAL A 55 -1.78 -28.78 -15.47
CA VAL A 55 -1.88 -29.23 -14.08
C VAL A 55 -3.05 -30.14 -13.86
N GLU A 56 -2.83 -31.14 -13.01
CA GLU A 56 -3.87 -31.98 -12.45
C GLU A 56 -3.71 -31.99 -10.93
N PHE A 57 -4.85 -31.86 -10.24
CA PHE A 57 -4.88 -31.88 -8.79
C PHE A 57 -5.89 -32.91 -8.28
N ASP A 58 -5.56 -33.51 -7.15
CA ASP A 58 -6.39 -34.46 -6.40
C ASP A 58 -6.50 -34.02 -4.94
N ASP A 59 -7.56 -34.51 -4.29
CA ASP A 59 -7.84 -34.28 -2.85
C ASP A 59 -8.02 -32.79 -2.47
N LEU A 60 -8.42 -31.95 -3.44
CA LEU A 60 -8.87 -30.58 -3.18
C LEU A 60 -10.31 -30.55 -2.68
N LYS A 61 -10.48 -30.22 -1.40
CA LYS A 61 -11.79 -29.92 -0.82
C LYS A 61 -12.30 -28.54 -1.28
N PRO A 62 -13.61 -28.25 -1.24
CA PRO A 62 -14.15 -26.94 -1.62
C PRO A 62 -13.51 -25.77 -0.85
N ALA A 63 -13.25 -24.65 -1.54
CA ALA A 63 -12.64 -23.45 -0.94
C ALA A 63 -13.46 -22.87 0.22
N THR A 64 -14.78 -23.05 0.19
CA THR A 64 -15.71 -22.60 1.24
C THR A 64 -15.43 -23.19 2.62
N GLN A 65 -14.65 -24.26 2.72
CA GLN A 65 -14.19 -24.81 4.01
C GLN A 65 -13.36 -23.79 4.82
N PHE A 66 -12.72 -22.82 4.15
CA PHE A 66 -11.89 -21.81 4.79
C PHE A 66 -12.67 -20.56 5.23
N GLY A 67 -13.94 -20.46 4.84
CA GLY A 67 -14.81 -19.32 5.06
C GLY A 67 -15.86 -19.21 3.94
N ALA A 68 -17.03 -18.68 4.25
CA ALA A 68 -18.11 -18.53 3.27
C ALA A 68 -17.74 -17.53 2.15
N GLU A 69 -16.79 -16.66 2.42
CA GLU A 69 -16.23 -15.66 1.52
C GLU A 69 -15.30 -16.25 0.44
N TYR A 70 -14.77 -17.46 0.62
CA TYR A 70 -13.87 -18.12 -0.32
C TYR A 70 -14.65 -19.05 -1.25
N LEU A 71 -14.75 -18.69 -2.52
CA LEU A 71 -15.61 -19.37 -3.48
C LEU A 71 -14.85 -20.28 -4.44
N THR A 72 -13.58 -19.99 -4.70
CA THR A 72 -12.79 -20.71 -5.69
C THR A 72 -11.33 -20.81 -5.30
N TYR A 73 -10.58 -21.57 -6.08
CA TYR A 73 -9.13 -21.62 -6.01
C TYR A 73 -8.53 -20.94 -7.24
N VAL A 74 -7.42 -20.25 -7.07
CA VAL A 74 -6.69 -19.62 -8.18
C VAL A 74 -5.26 -20.12 -8.18
N MET A 75 -4.77 -20.51 -9.35
CA MET A 75 -3.36 -20.84 -9.56
C MET A 75 -2.57 -19.59 -9.94
N TRP A 76 -1.39 -19.43 -9.34
CA TRP A 76 -0.52 -18.28 -9.55
C TRP A 76 0.87 -18.71 -9.98
N ALA A 77 1.49 -17.90 -10.84
CA ALA A 77 2.94 -17.87 -11.01
C ALA A 77 3.54 -16.70 -10.24
N ILE A 78 4.65 -16.94 -9.55
CA ILE A 78 5.35 -15.92 -8.77
C ILE A 78 6.82 -15.88 -9.17
N THR A 79 7.30 -14.74 -9.64
CA THR A 79 8.72 -14.57 -9.97
C THR A 79 9.57 -14.39 -8.72
N PRO A 80 10.88 -14.66 -8.78
CA PRO A 80 11.81 -14.37 -7.69
C PRO A 80 11.73 -12.94 -7.14
N GLU A 81 11.45 -11.97 -8.01
CA GLU A 81 11.31 -10.55 -7.70
C GLU A 81 9.95 -10.21 -7.07
N GLY A 82 9.09 -11.21 -6.84
CA GLY A 82 7.79 -11.05 -6.19
C GLY A 82 6.64 -10.68 -7.12
N ARG A 83 6.84 -10.68 -8.45
CA ARG A 83 5.75 -10.42 -9.39
C ARG A 83 4.81 -11.62 -9.42
N THR A 84 3.53 -11.38 -9.17
CA THR A 84 2.48 -12.39 -9.21
C THR A 84 1.71 -12.31 -10.53
N ALA A 85 1.38 -13.46 -11.11
CA ALA A 85 0.51 -13.59 -12.27
C ALA A 85 -0.59 -14.61 -11.98
N ASN A 86 -1.85 -14.18 -12.08
CA ASN A 86 -3.00 -15.07 -12.00
C ASN A 86 -3.03 -15.93 -13.27
N LEU A 87 -2.86 -17.23 -13.12
CA LEU A 87 -2.82 -18.17 -14.24
C LEU A 87 -4.21 -18.72 -14.58
N GLY A 88 -5.13 -18.72 -13.63
CA GLY A 88 -6.51 -19.14 -13.86
C GLY A 88 -7.17 -19.80 -12.66
N GLU A 89 -8.47 -19.95 -12.80
CA GLU A 89 -9.35 -20.59 -11.82
C GLU A 89 -9.17 -22.12 -11.83
N VAL A 90 -9.02 -22.70 -10.65
CA VAL A 90 -8.91 -24.15 -10.44
C VAL A 90 -10.31 -24.69 -10.11
N LEU A 91 -11.08 -24.93 -11.17
CA LEU A 91 -12.45 -25.47 -11.07
C LEU A 91 -12.43 -26.92 -10.60
N LEU A 92 -13.19 -27.22 -9.54
CA LEU A 92 -13.30 -28.56 -8.96
C LEU A 92 -14.36 -29.40 -9.69
N ASN A 93 -14.02 -30.66 -9.94
CA ASN A 93 -14.93 -31.73 -10.27
C ASN A 93 -14.85 -32.80 -9.16
N GLY A 94 -15.71 -32.68 -8.16
CA GLY A 94 -15.57 -33.42 -6.90
C GLY A 94 -14.35 -32.93 -6.13
N THR A 95 -13.36 -33.80 -5.94
CA THR A 95 -12.07 -33.47 -5.29
C THR A 95 -10.92 -33.29 -6.27
N LYS A 96 -11.20 -33.34 -7.58
CA LYS A 96 -10.21 -33.28 -8.64
C LYS A 96 -10.31 -32.00 -9.44
N SER A 97 -9.21 -31.59 -10.06
CA SER A 97 -9.22 -30.48 -11.02
C SER A 97 -8.18 -30.70 -12.11
N LYS A 98 -8.42 -30.13 -13.29
CA LYS A 98 -7.49 -30.08 -14.41
C LYS A 98 -7.53 -28.68 -15.02
N LEU A 99 -6.35 -28.11 -15.26
CA LEU A 99 -6.21 -26.77 -15.81
C LEU A 99 -5.02 -26.71 -16.76
N ASN A 100 -5.22 -26.10 -17.93
CA ASN A 100 -4.18 -25.88 -18.93
C ASN A 100 -4.07 -24.38 -19.18
N VAL A 101 -2.91 -23.81 -18.93
CA VAL A 101 -2.68 -22.35 -18.95
C VAL A 101 -1.34 -22.03 -19.59
N THR A 102 -1.16 -20.77 -19.97
CA THR A 102 0.10 -20.28 -20.52
C THR A 102 0.59 -19.06 -19.76
N THR A 103 1.91 -18.85 -19.76
CA THR A 103 2.55 -17.67 -19.18
C THR A 103 3.75 -17.24 -20.00
N GLU A 104 4.06 -15.95 -20.03
CA GLU A 104 5.28 -15.41 -20.64
C GLU A 104 6.47 -15.43 -19.67
N LEU A 105 6.22 -15.74 -18.39
CA LEU A 105 7.27 -15.82 -17.38
C LEU A 105 8.19 -17.02 -17.66
N GLN A 106 9.49 -16.83 -17.44
CA GLN A 106 10.51 -17.86 -17.67
C GLN A 106 11.04 -18.48 -16.37
N THR A 107 11.05 -17.69 -15.30
CA THR A 107 11.46 -18.11 -13.96
C THR A 107 10.36 -17.77 -12.98
N PHE A 108 9.74 -18.80 -12.39
CA PHE A 108 8.64 -18.61 -11.44
C PHE A 108 8.44 -19.84 -10.55
N GLY A 109 7.89 -19.62 -9.36
CA GLY A 109 7.24 -20.64 -8.54
C GLY A 109 5.75 -20.72 -8.86
N LEU A 110 5.11 -21.82 -8.50
CA LEU A 110 3.68 -22.01 -8.67
C LEU A 110 3.01 -22.25 -7.31
N LEU A 111 1.86 -21.63 -7.10
CA LEU A 111 1.05 -21.85 -5.91
C LEU A 111 -0.44 -21.83 -6.23
N VAL A 112 -1.24 -22.33 -5.30
CA VAL A 112 -2.71 -22.30 -5.35
C VAL A 112 -3.22 -21.66 -4.07
N THR A 113 -4.10 -20.67 -4.21
CA THR A 113 -4.72 -19.97 -3.07
C THR A 113 -6.24 -20.10 -3.10
N ALA A 114 -6.86 -20.06 -1.91
CA ALA A 114 -8.30 -19.88 -1.79
C ALA A 114 -8.64 -18.40 -1.99
N GLU A 115 -9.58 -18.12 -2.88
CA GLU A 115 -9.92 -16.75 -3.30
C GLU A 115 -11.44 -16.50 -3.27
N PRO A 116 -11.85 -15.23 -3.07
CA PRO A 116 -13.26 -14.87 -3.06
C PRO A 116 -13.92 -14.92 -4.44
N TYR A 117 -13.13 -14.82 -5.50
CA TYR A 117 -13.55 -14.91 -6.91
C TYR A 117 -12.32 -15.07 -7.81
N PHE A 118 -12.49 -15.61 -9.02
CA PHE A 118 -11.37 -15.98 -9.90
C PHE A 118 -10.48 -14.83 -10.39
N ALA A 119 -11.01 -13.61 -10.52
CA ALA A 119 -10.31 -12.51 -11.21
C ALA A 119 -9.43 -11.65 -10.29
N VAL A 120 -9.22 -12.03 -9.03
CA VAL A 120 -8.37 -11.27 -8.10
C VAL A 120 -7.00 -10.94 -8.71
N SER A 121 -6.50 -9.73 -8.45
CA SER A 121 -5.22 -9.23 -8.97
C SER A 121 -4.00 -9.55 -8.09
N ARG A 122 -4.23 -9.93 -6.83
CA ARG A 122 -3.18 -10.33 -5.88
C ARG A 122 -3.63 -11.59 -5.13
N PRO A 123 -2.73 -12.55 -4.89
CA PRO A 123 -3.04 -13.74 -4.10
C PRO A 123 -3.37 -13.39 -2.65
N SER A 124 -4.32 -14.12 -2.07
CA SER A 124 -4.55 -14.16 -0.63
C SER A 124 -3.42 -14.90 0.09
N ASP A 125 -3.34 -14.75 1.42
CA ASP A 125 -2.43 -15.54 2.25
C ASP A 125 -2.92 -16.97 2.55
N LEU A 126 -4.08 -17.38 2.01
CA LEU A 126 -4.60 -18.75 2.11
C LEU A 126 -4.00 -19.66 1.02
N ILE A 127 -2.70 -19.89 1.14
CA ILE A 127 -1.97 -20.81 0.25
C ILE A 127 -2.30 -22.25 0.64
N VAL A 128 -2.99 -22.96 -0.24
CA VAL A 128 -3.42 -24.35 -0.01
C VAL A 128 -2.46 -25.36 -0.63
N MET A 129 -1.75 -24.98 -1.69
CA MET A 129 -0.76 -25.84 -2.35
C MET A 129 0.40 -25.01 -2.89
N GLU A 130 1.59 -25.61 -2.87
CA GLU A 130 2.82 -25.02 -3.41
C GLU A 130 3.55 -26.02 -4.29
N ASN A 131 4.32 -25.53 -5.25
CA ASN A 131 5.14 -26.39 -6.09
C ASN A 131 6.28 -27.05 -5.30
N ALA A 132 6.51 -28.32 -5.61
CA ALA A 132 7.59 -29.12 -5.06
C ALA A 132 8.42 -29.72 -6.20
N VAL A 133 9.74 -29.59 -6.06
CA VAL A 133 10.71 -30.13 -7.01
C VAL A 133 10.83 -31.64 -6.79
N ARG A 134 10.71 -32.42 -7.87
CA ARG A 134 10.99 -33.86 -7.91
C ARG A 134 12.47 -34.12 -8.18
N THR A 135 12.94 -35.32 -7.86
CA THR A 135 14.32 -35.75 -8.17
C THR A 135 14.60 -35.79 -9.68
N ASP A 136 13.58 -36.01 -10.50
CA ASP A 136 13.62 -36.02 -11.96
C ASP A 136 13.16 -34.70 -12.60
N THR A 137 12.81 -33.69 -11.79
CA THR A 137 12.59 -32.33 -12.30
C THR A 137 13.86 -31.88 -12.97
N ARG A 138 13.80 -31.73 -14.30
CA ARG A 138 14.98 -31.38 -15.10
C ARG A 138 15.51 -29.99 -14.71
N GLY A 139 16.69 -29.65 -15.24
CA GLY A 139 17.39 -28.35 -15.29
C GLY A 139 17.71 -27.64 -13.97
N LYS A 140 18.31 -26.45 -14.09
CA LYS A 140 18.94 -25.74 -12.96
C LYS A 140 17.86 -25.22 -12.02
N VAL A 141 17.57 -26.01 -10.99
CA VAL A 141 16.73 -25.60 -9.86
C VAL A 141 17.54 -24.60 -9.05
N GLU A 142 17.53 -23.35 -9.49
CA GLU A 142 17.91 -22.25 -8.62
C GLU A 142 16.71 -22.02 -7.71
N LEU A 143 16.78 -22.61 -6.52
CA LEU A 143 15.85 -22.32 -5.44
C LEU A 143 16.06 -20.87 -5.05
N ILE A 144 15.35 -19.98 -5.73
CA ILE A 144 15.29 -18.58 -5.34
C ILE A 144 14.07 -18.46 -4.45
N ASP A 145 14.28 -18.00 -3.23
CA ASP A 145 13.21 -17.61 -2.33
C ASP A 145 12.47 -16.44 -2.98
N ALA A 146 11.37 -16.74 -3.66
CA ALA A 146 10.48 -15.72 -4.17
C ALA A 146 9.84 -15.03 -2.96
N LYS A 147 10.23 -13.79 -2.69
CA LYS A 147 9.57 -12.95 -1.68
C LYS A 147 8.40 -12.26 -2.35
N TYR A 148 7.20 -12.51 -1.88
CA TYR A 148 6.00 -11.85 -2.39
C TYR A 148 5.13 -11.36 -1.25
N GLU A 149 4.33 -10.35 -1.57
CA GLU A 149 3.43 -9.68 -0.65
C GLU A 149 2.04 -10.31 -0.75
N LEU A 150 1.58 -10.94 0.32
CA LEU A 150 0.23 -11.52 0.41
C LEU A 150 -0.73 -10.56 1.11
N LEU A 151 -1.98 -10.56 0.65
CA LEU A 151 -3.06 -9.93 1.40
C LEU A 151 -3.39 -10.78 2.62
N GLN A 152 -3.32 -10.18 3.82
CA GLN A 152 -3.67 -10.90 5.04
C GLN A 152 -5.15 -11.31 5.07
N ARG A 153 -5.42 -12.53 5.53
CA ARG A 153 -6.74 -13.16 5.71
C ARG A 153 -7.80 -12.23 6.31
N GLY A 154 -7.39 -11.42 7.31
CA GLY A 154 -8.27 -10.47 7.98
C GLY A 154 -8.78 -9.32 7.08
N GLN A 155 -8.28 -9.17 5.87
CA GLN A 155 -8.78 -8.18 4.90
C GLN A 155 -10.07 -8.66 4.25
N TYR A 156 -10.19 -9.93 3.86
CA TYR A 156 -11.42 -10.45 3.25
C TYR A 156 -12.51 -10.74 4.28
N GLU A 157 -12.16 -11.25 5.46
CA GLU A 157 -13.10 -11.49 6.57
C GLU A 157 -13.88 -10.22 6.98
N ARG A 158 -13.27 -9.03 6.85
CA ARG A 158 -13.90 -7.74 7.17
C ARG A 158 -14.83 -7.20 6.08
N LEU A 159 -14.76 -7.75 4.86
CA LEU A 159 -15.52 -7.30 3.68
C LEU A 159 -16.73 -8.20 3.41
N ALA A 160 -16.74 -9.41 3.98
CA ALA A 160 -17.80 -10.37 3.82
C ALA A 160 -19.07 -9.95 4.59
N ASN A 161 -20.22 -10.01 3.93
CA ASN A 161 -21.52 -10.10 4.61
C ASN A 161 -21.87 -11.60 4.62
N PRO A 162 -21.66 -12.31 5.75
CA PRO A 162 -21.85 -13.75 5.82
C PRO A 162 -23.30 -14.24 5.63
N LEU A 163 -24.27 -13.36 5.39
CA LEU A 163 -25.70 -13.67 5.39
C LEU A 163 -26.34 -14.00 4.02
N ALA A 164 -25.58 -14.14 2.93
CA ALA A 164 -26.13 -14.51 1.60
C ALA A 164 -25.63 -15.86 1.01
N LEU A 165 -24.79 -16.60 1.73
CA LEU A 165 -23.85 -17.57 1.14
C LEU A 165 -24.13 -19.05 1.52
N LYS A 166 -25.40 -19.50 1.47
CA LYS A 166 -25.59 -20.92 1.15
C LYS A 166 -25.48 -21.05 -0.35
N LEU A 167 -24.40 -21.67 -0.81
CA LEU A 167 -24.22 -22.07 -2.20
C LEU A 167 -25.41 -22.99 -2.54
N ASP A 168 -26.36 -22.46 -3.32
CA ASP A 168 -27.45 -23.21 -3.92
C ASP A 168 -26.88 -23.76 -5.22
N GLU A 169 -26.81 -25.08 -5.33
CA GLU A 169 -26.30 -25.78 -6.51
C GLU A 169 -27.06 -25.41 -7.79
N ARG A 170 -28.26 -24.80 -7.67
CA ARG A 170 -29.05 -24.29 -8.80
C ARG A 170 -28.50 -23.00 -9.42
N LEU A 171 -27.66 -22.28 -8.70
CA LEU A 171 -27.04 -21.05 -9.19
C LEU A 171 -25.63 -21.34 -9.72
N PRO A 172 -25.22 -20.74 -10.85
CA PRO A 172 -23.85 -20.88 -11.35
C PRO A 172 -22.87 -20.22 -10.37
N LEU A 173 -21.70 -20.84 -10.18
CA LEU A 173 -20.62 -20.34 -9.30
C LEU A 173 -20.27 -18.89 -9.63
N GLU A 174 -20.19 -18.57 -10.91
CA GLU A 174 -19.77 -17.26 -11.40
C GLU A 174 -20.73 -16.14 -10.94
N LEU A 175 -22.01 -16.46 -10.73
CA LEU A 175 -22.96 -15.48 -10.19
C LEU A 175 -22.68 -15.18 -8.71
N TYR A 176 -22.25 -16.19 -7.93
CA TYR A 176 -21.80 -15.97 -6.55
C TYR A 176 -20.51 -15.15 -6.51
N GLU A 177 -19.56 -15.48 -7.38
CA GLU A 177 -18.32 -14.71 -7.51
C GLU A 177 -18.60 -13.26 -7.89
N ALA A 178 -19.53 -13.01 -8.82
CA ALA A 178 -19.92 -11.67 -9.23
C ALA A 178 -20.53 -10.86 -8.08
N ARG A 179 -21.41 -11.47 -7.29
CA ARG A 179 -21.99 -10.86 -6.08
C ARG A 179 -20.89 -10.50 -5.08
N ASN A 180 -19.99 -11.44 -4.83
CA ASN A 180 -18.90 -11.25 -3.86
C ASN A 180 -17.93 -10.16 -4.33
N ALA A 181 -17.57 -10.15 -5.61
CA ALA A 181 -16.66 -9.16 -6.21
C ALA A 181 -17.24 -7.74 -6.14
N VAL A 182 -18.51 -7.54 -6.51
CA VAL A 182 -19.18 -6.24 -6.42
C VAL A 182 -19.28 -5.77 -4.96
N GLN A 183 -19.62 -6.68 -4.04
CA GLN A 183 -19.68 -6.36 -2.63
C GLN A 183 -18.32 -5.92 -2.07
N ILE A 184 -17.25 -6.66 -2.38
CA ILE A 184 -15.88 -6.37 -1.95
C ILE A 184 -15.42 -5.02 -2.53
N ALA A 185 -15.70 -4.76 -3.82
CA ALA A 185 -15.39 -3.48 -4.45
C ALA A 185 -16.10 -2.31 -3.75
N ASN A 186 -17.38 -2.47 -3.42
CA ASN A 186 -18.14 -1.45 -2.68
C ASN A 186 -17.55 -1.20 -1.27
N ALA A 187 -17.20 -2.27 -0.54
CA ALA A 187 -16.61 -2.15 0.79
C ALA A 187 -15.20 -1.52 0.77
N MET A 188 -14.54 -1.53 -0.39
CA MET A 188 -13.30 -0.78 -0.70
C MET A 188 -13.58 0.63 -1.23
N VAL A 189 -14.81 1.13 -1.09
CA VAL A 189 -15.23 2.48 -1.46
C VAL A 189 -15.04 2.76 -2.96
N ALA A 190 -15.22 1.73 -3.81
CA ALA A 190 -15.14 1.86 -5.26
C ALA A 190 -16.28 2.71 -5.84
N ASP A 191 -17.42 2.80 -5.16
CA ASP A 191 -18.52 3.71 -5.47
C ASP A 191 -18.07 5.19 -5.49
N ARG A 192 -17.12 5.57 -4.63
CA ARG A 192 -16.53 6.93 -4.60
C ARG A 192 -15.30 7.03 -5.48
N PHE A 193 -14.34 6.13 -5.29
CA PHE A 193 -13.03 6.25 -5.92
C PHE A 193 -12.98 5.70 -7.33
N ALA A 194 -13.91 4.85 -7.75
CA ALA A 194 -13.96 4.26 -9.09
C ALA A 194 -15.40 4.24 -9.65
N ALA A 195 -16.19 5.27 -9.32
CA ALA A 195 -17.64 5.31 -9.51
C ALA A 195 -18.12 4.79 -10.87
N GLU A 196 -17.54 5.26 -11.97
CA GLU A 196 -17.94 4.86 -13.33
C GLU A 196 -17.71 3.37 -13.59
N THR A 197 -16.53 2.86 -13.21
CA THR A 197 -16.18 1.44 -13.37
C THR A 197 -17.03 0.58 -12.44
N PHE A 198 -17.25 1.03 -11.21
CA PHE A 198 -18.07 0.33 -10.23
C PHE A 198 -19.53 0.21 -10.69
N GLN A 199 -20.14 1.29 -11.19
CA GLN A 199 -21.49 1.27 -11.75
C GLN A 199 -21.62 0.31 -12.94
N LYS A 200 -20.58 0.18 -13.78
CA LYS A 200 -20.56 -0.83 -14.86
C LYS A 200 -20.59 -2.25 -14.29
N ALA A 201 -19.84 -2.52 -13.22
CA ALA A 201 -19.84 -3.81 -12.54
C ALA A 201 -21.22 -4.13 -11.93
N GLU A 202 -21.86 -3.17 -11.25
CA GLU A 202 -23.21 -3.33 -10.70
C GLU A 202 -24.24 -3.61 -11.80
N LYS A 203 -24.15 -2.90 -12.94
CA LYS A 203 -25.04 -3.12 -14.07
C LYS A 203 -24.87 -4.51 -14.67
N SER A 204 -23.62 -4.97 -14.85
CA SER A 204 -23.36 -6.33 -15.33
C SER A 204 -23.87 -7.38 -14.35
N LEU A 205 -23.70 -7.18 -13.03
CA LEU A 205 -24.25 -8.10 -12.03
C LEU A 205 -25.78 -8.15 -12.11
N ALA A 206 -26.45 -6.99 -12.13
CA ALA A 206 -27.91 -6.92 -12.23
C ALA A 206 -28.43 -7.60 -13.51
N GLU A 207 -27.71 -7.47 -14.62
CA GLU A 207 -28.05 -8.14 -15.87
C GLU A 207 -27.88 -9.67 -15.76
N ALA A 208 -26.81 -10.16 -15.15
CA ALA A 208 -26.60 -11.59 -14.88
C ALA A 208 -27.71 -12.17 -13.98
N GLU A 209 -28.12 -11.44 -12.95
CA GLU A 209 -29.24 -11.82 -12.08
C GLU A 209 -30.57 -11.83 -12.82
N ALA A 210 -30.81 -10.86 -13.71
CA ALA A 210 -32.00 -10.84 -14.56
C ALA A 210 -32.04 -12.04 -15.53
N TYR A 211 -30.90 -12.40 -16.15
CA TYR A 211 -30.79 -13.62 -16.97
C TYR A 211 -31.13 -14.88 -16.17
N GLN A 212 -30.64 -14.97 -14.94
CA GLN A 212 -30.92 -16.11 -14.06
C GLN A 212 -32.40 -16.16 -13.66
N ALA A 213 -32.99 -15.03 -13.25
CA ALA A 213 -34.38 -14.94 -12.83
C ALA A 213 -35.36 -15.35 -13.94
N ARG A 214 -35.08 -14.96 -15.19
CA ARG A 214 -35.89 -15.34 -16.36
C ARG A 214 -35.50 -16.69 -16.99
N LYS A 215 -34.55 -17.42 -16.39
CA LYS A 215 -34.04 -18.72 -16.87
C LYS A 215 -33.55 -18.67 -18.32
N ALA A 216 -32.77 -17.64 -18.67
CA ALA A 216 -32.26 -17.43 -20.03
C ALA A 216 -31.20 -18.46 -20.50
N GLY A 217 -30.88 -19.45 -19.65
CA GLY A 217 -29.83 -20.44 -19.88
C GLY A 217 -28.53 -20.08 -19.16
N ARG A 218 -27.63 -21.07 -19.02
CA ARG A 218 -26.40 -20.93 -18.23
C ARG A 218 -25.37 -19.99 -18.88
N ASN A 219 -25.21 -20.06 -20.19
CA ASN A 219 -24.15 -19.29 -20.90
C ASN A 219 -24.31 -17.77 -20.75
N PRO A 220 -25.49 -17.15 -20.96
CA PRO A 220 -25.66 -15.71 -20.75
C PRO A 220 -25.38 -15.30 -19.30
N VAL A 221 -25.85 -16.08 -18.33
CA VAL A 221 -25.60 -15.80 -16.90
C VAL A 221 -24.10 -15.84 -16.60
N THR A 222 -23.40 -16.91 -17.01
CA THR A 222 -21.96 -17.07 -16.77
C THR A 222 -21.14 -15.98 -17.46
N MET A 223 -21.42 -15.65 -18.72
CA MET A 223 -20.69 -14.61 -19.45
C MET A 223 -20.82 -13.25 -18.77
N THR A 224 -22.05 -12.83 -18.47
CA THR A 224 -22.30 -11.52 -17.86
C THR A 224 -21.80 -11.46 -16.41
N ALA A 225 -21.90 -12.57 -15.67
CA ALA A 225 -21.34 -12.67 -14.31
C ALA A 225 -19.81 -12.55 -14.31
N ARG A 226 -19.10 -13.24 -15.23
CA ARG A 226 -17.65 -13.11 -15.37
C ARG A 226 -17.23 -11.69 -15.73
N GLN A 227 -17.98 -11.01 -16.60
CA GLN A 227 -17.76 -9.59 -16.90
C GLN A 227 -17.93 -8.72 -15.65
N ALA A 228 -18.96 -8.99 -14.82
CA ALA A 228 -19.18 -8.27 -13.57
C ALA A 228 -18.00 -8.47 -12.60
N VAL A 229 -17.49 -9.70 -12.45
CA VAL A 229 -16.32 -10.01 -11.60
C VAL A 229 -15.09 -9.20 -12.03
N GLN A 230 -14.74 -9.24 -13.32
CA GLN A 230 -13.57 -8.53 -13.84
C GLN A 230 -13.72 -7.01 -13.66
N THR A 231 -14.88 -6.46 -14.00
CA THR A 231 -15.16 -5.03 -13.87
C THR A 231 -15.15 -4.58 -12.41
N ALA A 232 -15.65 -5.42 -11.49
CA ALA A 232 -15.60 -5.15 -10.06
C ALA A 232 -14.16 -5.13 -9.54
N GLU A 233 -13.32 -6.10 -9.93
CA GLU A 233 -11.90 -6.11 -9.57
C GLU A 233 -11.17 -4.88 -10.11
N ASP A 234 -11.41 -4.47 -11.35
CA ASP A 234 -10.83 -3.26 -11.93
C ASP A 234 -11.23 -2.02 -11.11
N SER A 235 -12.51 -1.93 -10.73
CA SER A 235 -13.00 -0.83 -9.88
C SER A 235 -12.32 -0.82 -8.51
N ARG A 236 -12.11 -1.98 -7.91
CA ARG A 236 -11.41 -2.15 -6.63
C ARG A 236 -9.95 -1.72 -6.75
N ALA A 237 -9.25 -2.15 -7.79
CA ALA A 237 -7.85 -1.78 -8.03
C ALA A 237 -7.68 -0.27 -8.23
N ILE A 238 -8.59 0.36 -9.01
CA ILE A 238 -8.62 1.83 -9.17
C ILE A 238 -8.88 2.53 -7.83
N ALA A 239 -9.82 2.00 -7.05
CA ALA A 239 -10.20 2.58 -5.76
C ALA A 239 -9.04 2.58 -4.77
N VAL A 240 -8.34 1.45 -4.64
CA VAL A 240 -7.14 1.32 -3.79
C VAL A 240 -6.06 2.30 -4.24
N LYS A 241 -5.75 2.34 -5.54
CA LYS A 241 -4.74 3.25 -6.08
C LYS A 241 -5.05 4.72 -5.79
N ARG A 242 -6.29 5.16 -5.98
CA ARG A 242 -6.69 6.55 -5.72
C ARG A 242 -6.68 6.90 -4.23
N GLN A 243 -7.00 5.94 -3.35
CA GLN A 243 -6.87 6.13 -1.91
C GLN A 243 -5.41 6.31 -1.49
N GLU A 244 -4.50 5.51 -2.05
CA GLU A 244 -3.06 5.65 -1.82
C GLU A 244 -2.55 7.01 -2.31
N GLU A 245 -2.98 7.46 -3.50
CA GLU A 245 -2.64 8.77 -4.04
C GLU A 245 -3.16 9.93 -3.16
N GLU A 246 -4.41 9.85 -2.67
CA GLU A 246 -4.98 10.86 -1.76
C GLU A 246 -4.25 10.89 -0.41
N ALA A 247 -3.88 9.73 0.14
CA ALA A 247 -3.12 9.62 1.38
C ALA A 247 -1.72 10.26 1.23
N LEU A 248 -1.00 9.92 0.15
CA LEU A 248 0.30 10.52 -0.15
C LEU A 248 0.19 12.04 -0.38
N ALA A 249 -0.86 12.50 -1.05
CA ALA A 249 -1.11 13.94 -1.25
C ALA A 249 -1.46 14.66 0.07
N ALA A 250 -2.16 13.99 0.99
CA ALA A 250 -2.43 14.51 2.33
C ALA A 250 -1.14 14.62 3.15
N GLU A 251 -0.30 13.59 3.15
CA GLU A 251 0.99 13.58 3.85
C GLU A 251 1.94 14.67 3.34
N ARG A 252 2.01 14.86 2.01
CA ARG A 252 2.82 15.94 1.40
C ARG A 252 2.31 17.32 1.81
N ARG A 253 1.00 17.53 1.83
CA ARG A 253 0.40 18.80 2.29
C ARG A 253 0.65 19.05 3.77
N GLU A 254 0.57 18.03 4.60
CA GLU A 254 0.86 18.15 6.03
C GLU A 254 2.34 18.49 6.26
N SER A 255 3.26 17.81 5.56
CA SER A 255 4.69 18.10 5.64
C SER A 255 5.03 19.51 5.17
N ALA A 256 4.48 19.95 4.04
CA ALA A 256 4.65 21.33 3.55
C ALA A 256 4.08 22.37 4.54
N SER A 257 2.93 22.07 5.17
CA SER A 257 2.36 22.95 6.20
C SER A 257 3.25 23.03 7.44
N ARG A 258 3.88 21.92 7.86
CA ARG A 258 4.83 21.91 8.99
C ARG A 258 6.08 22.72 8.69
N GLU A 259 6.62 22.58 7.48
CA GLU A 259 7.79 23.35 7.02
C GLU A 259 7.48 24.85 6.98
N ALA A 260 6.35 25.24 6.37
CA ALA A 260 5.93 26.65 6.31
C ALA A 260 5.71 27.26 7.72
N LEU A 261 5.13 26.50 8.65
CA LEU A 261 4.98 26.92 10.04
C LEU A 261 6.34 27.10 10.72
N ALA A 262 7.27 26.16 10.55
CA ALA A 262 8.62 26.25 11.11
C ALA A 262 9.42 27.44 10.54
N GLU A 263 9.33 27.68 9.23
CA GLU A 263 9.95 28.84 8.58
C GLU A 263 9.38 30.16 9.10
N SER A 264 8.05 30.26 9.22
CA SER A 264 7.39 31.46 9.75
C SER A 264 7.77 31.73 11.20
N ALA A 265 7.87 30.69 12.04
CA ALA A 265 8.30 30.81 13.43
C ALA A 265 9.77 31.23 13.53
N SER A 266 10.65 30.68 12.69
CA SER A 266 12.06 31.07 12.61
C SER A 266 12.22 32.53 12.17
N ALA A 267 11.47 32.96 11.14
CA ALA A 267 11.47 34.34 10.68
C ALA A 267 10.97 35.31 11.76
N ALA A 268 9.90 34.96 12.48
CA ALA A 268 9.40 35.74 13.61
C ALA A 268 10.43 35.85 14.75
N ALA A 269 11.08 34.74 15.11
CA ALA A 269 12.12 34.73 16.14
C ALA A 269 13.34 35.57 15.75
N GLN A 270 13.77 35.51 14.47
CA GLN A 270 14.84 36.37 13.96
C GLN A 270 14.45 37.85 13.96
N SER A 271 13.21 38.17 13.58
CA SER A 271 12.70 39.54 13.62
C SER A 271 12.67 40.08 15.05
N GLU A 272 12.18 39.29 16.00
CA GLU A 272 12.13 39.66 17.41
C GLU A 272 13.53 39.85 17.99
N SER A 273 14.46 38.92 17.69
CA SER A 273 15.86 39.03 18.11
C SER A 273 16.52 40.30 17.56
N LYS A 274 16.28 40.65 16.28
CA LYS A 274 16.76 41.91 15.68
C LYS A 274 16.17 43.15 16.37
N ARG A 275 14.90 43.10 16.78
CA ARG A 275 14.25 44.20 17.50
C ARG A 275 14.88 44.39 18.88
N VAL A 276 14.99 43.31 19.66
CA VAL A 276 15.63 43.34 20.99
C VAL A 276 17.08 43.83 20.90
N ALA A 277 17.85 43.40 19.89
CA ALA A 277 19.21 43.87 19.68
C ALA A 277 19.30 45.37 19.38
N ARG A 278 18.37 45.91 18.56
CA ARG A 278 18.29 47.36 18.29
C ARG A 278 17.91 48.14 19.54
N ASP A 279 16.90 47.69 20.28
CA ASP A 279 16.46 48.34 21.51
C ASP A 279 17.58 48.37 22.56
N ALA A 280 18.35 47.29 22.66
CA ALA A 280 19.52 47.22 23.54
C ALA A 280 20.65 48.17 23.12
N GLU A 281 20.91 48.31 21.81
CA GLU A 281 21.92 49.24 21.31
C GLU A 281 21.48 50.70 21.48
N ASP A 282 20.22 51.02 21.21
CA ASP A 282 19.66 52.36 21.45
C ASP A 282 19.73 52.73 22.95
N ALA A 283 19.48 51.77 23.84
CA ALA A 283 19.63 51.96 25.28
C ALA A 283 21.10 52.19 25.67
N ARG A 284 22.05 51.46 25.07
CA ARG A 284 23.49 51.69 25.28
C ARG A 284 23.93 53.07 24.82
N VAL A 285 23.56 53.49 23.61
CA VAL A 285 23.91 54.81 23.06
C VAL A 285 23.36 55.92 23.95
N LYS A 286 22.11 55.79 24.44
CA LYS A 286 21.53 56.74 25.40
C LYS A 286 22.33 56.78 26.70
N ALA A 287 22.65 55.62 27.29
CA ALA A 287 23.42 55.55 28.52
C ALA A 287 24.83 56.15 28.37
N GLU A 288 25.52 55.88 27.26
CA GLU A 288 26.82 56.48 26.92
C GLU A 288 26.71 58.00 26.80
N SER A 289 25.68 58.51 26.11
CA SER A 289 25.46 59.95 25.97
C SER A 289 25.14 60.66 27.29
N GLU A 290 24.39 60.01 28.18
CA GLU A 290 24.09 60.53 29.52
C GLU A 290 25.34 60.54 30.40
N ALA A 291 26.15 59.48 30.33
CA ALA A 291 27.43 59.42 31.03
C ALA A 291 28.40 60.51 30.56
N GLU A 292 28.50 60.75 29.25
CA GLU A 292 29.30 61.86 28.70
C GLU A 292 28.80 63.23 29.15
N ARG A 293 27.47 63.43 29.19
CA ARG A 293 26.88 64.69 29.67
C ARG A 293 27.20 64.91 31.14
N LEU A 294 27.01 63.89 31.97
CA LEU A 294 27.36 63.95 33.40
C LEU A 294 28.85 64.23 33.62
N LYS A 295 29.72 63.63 32.80
CA LYS A 295 31.16 63.89 32.85
C LYS A 295 31.47 65.35 32.50
N ARG A 296 30.91 65.88 31.40
CA ARG A 296 31.07 67.28 31.01
C ARG A 296 30.55 68.27 32.07
N ASP A 297 29.40 68.00 32.66
CA ASP A 297 28.85 68.83 33.75
C ASP A 297 29.77 68.81 34.98
N ASN A 298 30.36 67.66 35.30
CA ASN A 298 31.29 67.53 36.42
C ASN A 298 32.63 68.24 36.15
N ASP A 299 33.18 68.09 34.94
CA ASP A 299 34.38 68.80 34.48
C ASP A 299 34.16 70.33 34.50
N ALA A 300 32.97 70.81 34.08
CA ALA A 300 32.62 72.23 34.16
C ALA A 300 32.51 72.73 35.60
N ARG A 301 31.90 71.95 36.50
CA ARG A 301 31.81 72.28 37.94
C ARG A 301 33.18 72.34 38.60
N THR A 302 34.06 71.39 38.31
CA THR A 302 35.42 71.37 38.85
C THR A 302 36.26 72.53 38.31
N ALA A 303 36.16 72.86 37.03
CA ALA A 303 36.81 74.03 36.45
C ALA A 303 36.31 75.35 37.07
N ALA A 304 34.99 75.50 37.26
CA ALA A 304 34.41 76.66 37.93
C ALA A 304 34.89 76.79 39.38
N ALA A 305 34.95 75.67 40.12
CA ALA A 305 35.49 75.66 41.49
C ALA A 305 36.97 76.04 41.54
N ALA A 306 37.79 75.60 40.57
CA ALA A 306 39.19 75.98 40.47
C ALA A 306 39.38 77.48 40.20
N LEU A 307 38.59 78.04 39.27
CA LEU A 307 38.56 79.49 38.98
C LEU A 307 38.14 80.32 40.20
N GLU A 308 37.13 79.87 40.95
CA GLU A 308 36.68 80.50 42.19
C GLU A 308 37.80 80.49 43.24
N ALA A 309 38.48 79.34 43.42
CA ALA A 309 39.60 79.19 44.35
C ALA A 309 40.79 80.09 43.97
N GLU A 310 41.11 80.20 42.69
CA GLU A 310 42.17 81.08 42.19
C GLU A 310 41.82 82.56 42.41
N ARG A 311 40.56 82.96 42.16
CA ARG A 311 40.05 84.30 42.49
C ARG A 311 40.20 84.64 43.97
N LEU A 312 39.79 83.72 44.84
CA LEU A 312 39.91 83.88 46.29
C LEU A 312 41.38 83.99 46.72
N ARG A 313 42.27 83.22 46.10
CA ARG A 313 43.71 83.27 46.38
C ARG A 313 44.32 84.62 45.97
N LEU A 314 44.00 85.11 44.77
CA LEU A 314 44.44 86.44 44.30
C LEU A 314 43.90 87.59 45.17
N ALA A 315 42.65 87.49 45.64
CA ALA A 315 42.05 88.46 46.55
C ALA A 315 42.72 88.46 47.94
N ASN A 316 43.14 87.29 48.43
CA ASN A 316 43.90 87.18 49.68
C ASN A 316 45.33 87.71 49.53
N GLU A 317 46.00 87.47 48.40
CA GLU A 317 47.35 87.98 48.12
C GLU A 317 47.37 89.52 47.96
N SER A 318 46.33 90.11 47.35
CA SER A 318 46.20 91.58 47.27
C SER A 318 45.85 92.25 48.60
N SER A 319 45.22 91.51 49.53
CA SER A 319 44.92 91.99 50.88
C SER A 319 46.11 91.86 51.84
N ALA A 320 47.13 91.06 51.50
CA ALA A 320 48.35 90.86 52.30
C ALA A 320 49.51 91.79 51.90
N THR A 321 49.34 92.61 50.85
CA THR A 321 50.34 93.56 50.34
C THR A 321 49.97 95.04 50.55
N ALA A 322 48.93 95.31 51.34
CA ALA A 322 48.54 96.64 51.83
C ALA A 322 48.82 96.75 53.33
#